data_AF-A0A7T4F2F5-F1
#
_entry.id   AF-A0A7T4F2F5-F1
#
_cell.length_a   1.000
_cell.length_b   1.000
_cell.length_c   1.000
_cell.angle_alpha   90.00
_cell.angle_beta   90.00
_cell.angle_gamma   90.00
#
_symmetry.space_group_name_H-M   'P 1'
#
loop_
_entity.id
_entity.type
_entity.pdbx_description
1 polymer ?
#
loop_
_entity_poly.entity_id
_entity_poly.type
_entity_poly.pdbx_seq_one_letter_code
_entity_poly.pdbx_strand_id
1 'polypeptide(L)'
;MIPVNISEQLMFNTVRLETKEGSGTGFFFNFIFGNSYVPILVTNKHVVNYNQSETVTFFLHLREGKDNETIESYPITLETNWIFHSNKDLCFSFMNQVFEEVKARTGKSVYYIPAEEDLIPNEEVTSNLSALEEIVMVGYPIGLWDKINNYPIFRKGYTSSHPSYDFNEKGIALADIAAFPGSSGSPIYIINEGSYKEKTGGIIIGQSRLIFLGILFAGPTINTNGEIIAIDIPTQQKIISKTSIMTNLGYYIKSAELLEFKNVIESILKNQN
;
A
#
# COMPACT_ATOMS: atom_id res chain seq x y z
N MET A 1 16.88 13.68 -0.95
CA MET A 1 17.60 12.55 -1.57
C MET A 1 17.02 12.33 -2.96
N ILE A 2 17.83 11.98 -3.97
CA ILE A 2 17.32 11.52 -5.27
C ILE A 2 17.32 9.99 -5.24
N PRO A 3 16.17 9.31 -5.34
CA PRO A 3 16.12 7.85 -5.28
C PRO A 3 16.73 7.23 -6.54
N VAL A 4 17.66 6.29 -6.36
CA VAL A 4 18.41 5.62 -7.44
C VAL A 4 17.90 4.20 -7.66
N ASN A 5 17.78 3.41 -6.59
CA ASN A 5 17.37 2.00 -6.66
C ASN A 5 15.88 1.81 -6.31
N ILE A 6 15.35 0.60 -6.49
CA ILE A 6 13.92 0.32 -6.31
C ILE A 6 13.51 0.54 -4.86
N SER A 7 14.34 0.11 -3.91
CA SER A 7 14.04 0.28 -2.49
C SER A 7 13.95 1.76 -2.07
N GLU A 8 14.82 2.61 -2.60
CA GLU A 8 14.80 4.05 -2.39
C GLU A 8 13.57 4.70 -3.05
N GLN A 9 13.18 4.25 -4.23
CA GLN A 9 11.98 4.77 -4.89
C GLN A 9 10.71 4.46 -4.09
N LEU A 10 10.62 3.27 -3.49
CA LEU A 10 9.49 2.86 -2.65
C LEU A 10 9.34 3.70 -1.38
N MET A 11 10.39 4.41 -0.93
CA MET A 11 10.28 5.38 0.17
C MET A 11 9.31 6.53 -0.17
N PHE A 12 9.08 6.80 -1.46
CA PHE A 12 8.18 7.83 -1.96
C PHE A 12 6.87 7.28 -2.55
N ASN A 13 6.66 5.96 -2.43
CA ASN A 13 5.44 5.32 -2.88
C ASN A 13 4.32 5.36 -1.85
N THR A 14 4.68 5.33 -0.57
CA THR A 14 3.71 5.27 0.53
C THR A 14 3.55 6.63 1.19
N VAL A 15 2.37 6.84 1.78
CA VAL A 15 2.02 8.05 2.52
C VAL A 15 1.42 7.64 3.85
N ARG A 16 1.78 8.39 4.89
CA ARG A 16 1.13 8.23 6.19
C ARG A 16 -0.21 8.94 6.19
N LEU A 17 -1.23 8.23 6.65
CA LEU A 17 -2.59 8.76 6.81
C LEU A 17 -2.93 8.85 8.29
N GLU A 18 -3.52 9.97 8.70
CA GLU A 18 -4.16 10.11 10.00
C GLU A 18 -5.61 10.54 9.84
N THR A 19 -6.50 9.87 10.57
CA THR A 19 -7.90 10.27 10.77
C THR A 19 -8.12 10.61 12.23
N LYS A 20 -9.34 11.03 12.58
CA LYS A 20 -9.70 11.24 13.99
C LYS A 20 -9.62 9.96 14.83
N GLU A 21 -9.77 8.81 14.18
CA GLU A 21 -9.83 7.52 14.87
C GLU A 21 -8.46 6.84 14.93
N GLY A 22 -7.53 7.09 14.02
CA GLY A 22 -6.23 6.43 14.07
C GLY A 22 -5.31 6.81 12.93
N SER A 23 -4.29 5.98 12.72
CA SER A 23 -3.36 6.14 11.61
C SER A 23 -3.19 4.86 10.82
N GLY A 24 -2.94 5.00 9.53
CA GLY A 24 -2.67 3.89 8.62
C GLY A 24 -1.72 4.29 7.50
N THR A 25 -1.58 3.39 6.54
CA THR A 25 -0.74 3.58 5.36
C THR A 25 -1.63 3.73 4.13
N GLY A 26 -1.32 4.69 3.27
CA GLY A 26 -1.77 4.71 1.90
C GLY A 26 -0.59 4.56 0.94
N PHE A 27 -0.85 4.27 -0.32
CA PHE A 27 0.18 4.28 -1.34
C PHE A 27 -0.33 4.84 -2.66
N PHE A 28 0.57 5.47 -3.41
CA PHE A 28 0.28 6.04 -4.72
C PHE A 28 0.25 4.95 -5.77
N PHE A 29 -0.78 4.98 -6.61
CA PHE A 29 -0.96 4.09 -7.74
C PHE A 29 -1.46 4.89 -8.94
N ASN A 30 -0.97 4.57 -10.14
CA ASN A 30 -1.40 5.20 -11.38
C ASN A 30 -2.12 4.19 -12.27
N PHE A 31 -3.34 4.53 -12.67
CA PHE A 31 -3.95 3.91 -13.85
C PHE A 31 -3.63 4.72 -15.11
N ILE A 32 -3.38 4.02 -16.21
CA ILE A 32 -3.03 4.62 -17.50
C ILE A 32 -4.22 4.42 -18.46
N PHE A 33 -4.73 5.53 -18.99
CA PHE A 33 -5.79 5.54 -20.01
C PHE A 33 -5.30 6.31 -21.23
N GLY A 34 -4.81 5.59 -22.25
CA GLY A 34 -4.15 6.20 -23.39
C GLY A 34 -2.87 6.93 -22.97
N ASN A 35 -2.83 8.25 -23.16
CA ASN A 35 -1.70 9.10 -22.75
C ASN A 35 -1.91 9.79 -21.39
N SER A 36 -3.03 9.53 -20.72
CA SER A 36 -3.38 10.16 -19.44
C SER A 36 -3.08 9.25 -18.27
N TYR A 37 -2.41 9.80 -17.26
CA TYR A 37 -2.18 9.17 -15.96
C TYR A 37 -3.21 9.66 -14.97
N VAL A 38 -3.83 8.73 -14.24
CA VAL A 38 -4.78 9.03 -13.19
C VAL A 38 -4.17 8.63 -11.84
N PRO A 39 -3.60 9.59 -11.09
CA PRO A 39 -3.00 9.30 -9.80
C PRO A 39 -4.09 9.12 -8.75
N ILE A 40 -4.05 7.96 -8.12
CA ILE A 40 -4.92 7.61 -7.01
C ILE A 40 -4.07 7.29 -5.78
N LEU A 41 -4.70 7.42 -4.62
CA LEU A 41 -4.16 6.90 -3.39
C LEU A 41 -5.03 5.75 -2.91
N VAL A 42 -4.41 4.60 -2.67
CA VAL A 42 -5.07 3.37 -2.26
C VAL A 42 -4.81 3.12 -0.78
N THR A 43 -5.82 2.65 -0.05
CA THR A 43 -5.72 2.17 1.35
C THR A 43 -6.87 1.20 1.67
N ASN A 44 -6.99 0.75 2.91
CA ASN A 44 -8.14 -0.04 3.37
C ASN A 44 -9.31 0.84 3.80
N LYS A 45 -10.55 0.34 3.70
CA LYS A 45 -11.74 1.10 4.11
C LYS A 45 -11.71 1.39 5.60
N HIS A 46 -11.24 0.46 6.42
CA HIS A 46 -11.14 0.69 7.87
C HIS A 46 -10.10 1.76 8.25
N VAL A 47 -9.11 2.06 7.40
CA VAL A 47 -8.17 3.18 7.63
C VAL A 47 -8.89 4.52 7.54
N VAL A 48 -9.91 4.60 6.69
CA VAL A 48 -10.77 5.78 6.49
C VAL A 48 -12.13 5.62 7.19
N ASN A 49 -12.16 4.82 8.27
CA ASN A 49 -13.32 4.65 9.15
C ASN A 49 -14.59 4.17 8.45
N TYR A 50 -14.45 3.46 7.33
CA TYR A 50 -15.57 3.06 6.46
C TYR A 50 -16.44 4.27 6.02
N ASN A 51 -15.86 5.46 5.99
CA ASN A 51 -16.53 6.70 5.60
C ASN A 51 -16.06 7.14 4.20
N GLN A 52 -17.00 7.27 3.26
CA GLN A 52 -16.69 7.70 1.89
C GLN A 52 -16.31 9.18 1.80
N SER A 53 -16.58 10.00 2.83
CA SER A 53 -16.17 11.40 2.91
C SER A 53 -15.45 11.63 4.23
N GLU A 54 -14.19 11.23 4.29
CA GLU A 54 -13.39 11.25 5.51
C GLU A 54 -12.41 12.43 5.52
N THR A 55 -12.26 13.06 6.68
CA THR A 55 -11.21 14.05 6.91
C THR A 55 -9.91 13.35 7.23
N VAL A 56 -8.92 13.46 6.34
CA VAL A 56 -7.65 12.77 6.43
C VAL A 56 -6.50 13.77 6.40
N THR A 57 -5.51 13.57 7.28
CA THR A 57 -4.22 14.26 7.22
C THR A 57 -3.24 13.41 6.41
N PHE A 58 -2.72 13.97 5.33
CA PHE A 58 -1.73 13.36 4.45
C PHE A 58 -0.35 13.94 4.76
N PHE A 59 0.66 13.10 4.99
CA PHE A 59 2.04 13.53 5.21
C PHE A 59 2.84 13.37 3.91
N LEU A 60 2.89 14.43 3.11
CA LEU A 60 3.37 14.37 1.72
C LEU A 60 4.79 14.92 1.59
N HIS A 61 5.60 14.37 0.67
CA HIS A 61 6.87 14.98 0.29
C HIS A 61 6.64 16.09 -0.73
N LEU A 62 7.39 17.18 -0.62
CA LEU A 62 7.39 18.26 -1.60
C LEU A 62 8.62 18.16 -2.50
N ARG A 63 8.43 18.46 -3.79
CA ARG A 63 9.52 18.56 -4.75
C ARG A 63 10.30 19.85 -4.50
N GLU A 64 11.62 19.74 -4.45
CA GLU A 64 12.54 20.85 -4.29
C GLU A 64 13.54 20.93 -5.46
N GLY A 65 13.91 22.16 -5.85
CA GLY A 65 14.89 22.40 -6.91
C GLY A 65 14.46 21.94 -8.32
N LYS A 66 15.45 21.87 -9.23
CA LYS A 66 15.28 21.36 -10.61
C LYS A 66 15.44 19.84 -10.73
N ASP A 67 16.15 19.21 -9.79
CA ASP A 67 16.67 17.84 -9.95
C ASP A 67 16.05 16.82 -8.98
N ASN A 68 14.71 16.80 -8.85
CA ASN A 68 13.99 15.76 -8.09
C ASN A 68 14.49 15.54 -6.65
N GLU A 69 15.15 16.52 -6.04
CA GLU A 69 15.57 16.44 -4.66
C GLU A 69 14.35 16.64 -3.75
N THR A 70 14.22 15.77 -2.76
CA THR A 70 13.27 15.94 -1.66
C THR A 70 14.02 16.31 -0.39
N ILE A 71 13.58 17.36 0.28
CA ILE A 71 14.08 17.74 1.61
C ILE A 71 12.94 18.16 2.55
N GLU A 72 11.76 18.48 2.03
CA GLU A 72 10.63 18.96 2.83
C GLU A 72 9.43 18.01 2.79
N SER A 73 8.80 17.82 3.95
CA SER A 73 7.49 17.17 4.08
C SER A 73 6.45 18.17 4.54
N TYR A 74 5.20 17.98 4.10
CA TYR A 74 4.10 18.89 4.40
C TYR A 74 2.85 18.09 4.78
N PRO A 75 2.40 18.18 6.06
CA PRO A 75 1.13 17.62 6.48
C PRO A 75 -0.02 18.52 6.00
N ILE A 76 -1.03 17.93 5.39
CA ILE A 76 -2.25 18.63 5.00
C ILE A 76 -3.49 17.83 5.37
N THR A 77 -4.44 18.49 6.04
CA THR A 77 -5.73 17.89 6.43
C THR A 77 -6.82 18.37 5.49
N LEU A 78 -7.51 17.43 4.84
CA LEU A 78 -8.60 17.70 3.90
C LEU A 78 -9.73 16.67 4.08
N GLU A 79 -10.96 17.10 3.85
CA GLU A 79 -12.05 16.18 3.58
C GLU A 79 -11.88 15.63 2.15
N THR A 80 -11.88 14.31 2.03
CA THR A 80 -11.57 13.61 0.78
C THR A 80 -12.60 12.54 0.49
N ASN A 81 -12.94 12.41 -0.79
CA ASN A 81 -13.89 11.41 -1.24
C ASN A 81 -13.17 10.09 -1.51
N TRP A 82 -13.69 8.99 -0.96
CA TRP A 82 -13.15 7.64 -1.07
C TRP A 82 -14.14 6.73 -1.80
N ILE A 83 -13.67 6.14 -2.90
CA ILE A 83 -14.40 5.16 -3.68
C ILE A 83 -14.06 3.78 -3.15
N PHE A 84 -15.09 3.04 -2.76
CA PHE A 84 -14.97 1.76 -2.07
C PHE A 84 -15.01 0.61 -3.07
N HIS A 85 -14.15 -0.40 -2.84
CA HIS A 85 -14.26 -1.68 -3.55
C HIS A 85 -15.58 -2.35 -3.23
N SER A 86 -16.13 -3.10 -4.18
CA SER A 86 -17.46 -3.72 -4.05
C SER A 86 -17.57 -4.65 -2.85
N ASN A 87 -16.52 -5.45 -2.60
CA ASN A 87 -16.55 -6.55 -1.63
C ASN A 87 -15.27 -6.72 -0.79
N LYS A 88 -14.21 -5.95 -1.03
CA LYS A 88 -12.94 -6.03 -0.27
C LYS A 88 -12.77 -4.84 0.64
N ASP A 89 -11.97 -4.98 1.69
CA ASP A 89 -11.58 -3.88 2.56
C ASP A 89 -10.51 -3.00 1.88
N LEU A 90 -10.91 -2.40 0.76
CA LEU A 90 -10.05 -1.62 -0.13
C LEU A 90 -10.82 -0.40 -0.63
N CYS A 91 -10.15 0.73 -0.73
CA CYS A 91 -10.69 1.95 -1.30
C CYS A 91 -9.59 2.80 -1.96
N PHE A 92 -10.00 3.77 -2.75
CA PHE A 92 -9.09 4.78 -3.27
C PHE A 92 -9.69 6.19 -3.26
N SER A 93 -8.82 7.19 -3.31
CA SER A 93 -9.18 8.58 -3.56
C SER A 93 -8.36 9.15 -4.72
N PHE A 94 -8.94 10.09 -5.48
CA PHE A 94 -8.20 10.81 -6.54
C PHE A 94 -7.30 11.86 -5.91
N MET A 95 -6.02 11.89 -6.30
CA MET A 95 -5.04 12.77 -5.62
C MET A 95 -4.90 14.16 -6.23
N ASN A 96 -5.50 14.43 -7.39
CA ASN A 96 -5.41 15.73 -8.05
C ASN A 96 -5.84 16.89 -7.13
N GLN A 97 -6.97 16.75 -6.42
CA GLN A 97 -7.45 17.78 -5.51
C GLN A 97 -6.47 18.05 -4.36
N VAL A 98 -5.89 16.99 -3.79
CA VAL A 98 -4.88 17.11 -2.72
C VAL A 98 -3.63 17.80 -3.25
N PHE A 99 -3.17 17.44 -4.45
CA PHE A 99 -2.00 18.04 -5.08
C PHE A 99 -2.19 19.53 -5.41
N GLU A 100 -3.35 19.90 -5.92
CA GLU A 100 -3.72 21.29 -6.21
C GLU A 100 -3.74 22.14 -4.94
N GLU A 101 -4.35 21.61 -3.87
CA GLU A 101 -4.41 22.33 -2.59
C GLU A 101 -3.02 22.49 -1.95
N VAL A 102 -2.18 21.46 -1.99
CA VAL A 102 -0.78 21.57 -1.53
C VAL A 102 -0.05 22.65 -2.31
N LYS A 103 -0.20 22.68 -3.64
CA LYS A 103 0.43 23.69 -4.49
C LYS A 103 -0.09 25.09 -4.20
N ALA A 104 -1.38 25.25 -3.93
CA ALA A 104 -1.98 26.52 -3.56
C ALA A 104 -1.43 27.05 -2.22
N ARG A 105 -1.23 26.17 -1.23
CA ARG A 105 -0.75 26.56 0.12
C ARG A 105 0.76 26.77 0.20
N THR A 106 1.54 25.99 -0.54
CA THR A 106 3.00 25.94 -0.39
C THR A 106 3.75 26.54 -1.58
N GLY A 107 3.10 26.71 -2.73
CA GLY A 107 3.75 27.04 -4.00
C GLY A 107 4.56 25.89 -4.61
N LYS A 108 4.65 24.73 -3.94
CA LYS A 108 5.45 23.57 -4.36
C LYS A 108 4.55 22.42 -4.84
N SER A 109 5.08 21.57 -5.71
CA SER A 109 4.37 20.36 -6.16
C SER A 109 4.68 19.18 -5.25
N VAL A 110 3.73 18.26 -5.10
CA VAL A 110 3.95 17.01 -4.37
C VAL A 110 4.94 16.12 -5.15
N TYR A 111 5.88 15.53 -4.43
CA TYR A 111 6.79 14.51 -4.95
C TYR A 111 6.33 13.13 -4.48
N TYR A 112 6.14 12.21 -5.43
CA TYR A 112 5.75 10.83 -5.16
C TYR A 112 6.22 9.93 -6.31
N ILE A 113 6.37 8.64 -6.03
CA ILE A 113 6.65 7.61 -7.03
C ILE A 113 5.53 6.57 -6.99
N PRO A 114 4.59 6.60 -7.94
CA PRO A 114 3.45 5.69 -7.93
C PRO A 114 3.87 4.28 -8.36
N ALA A 115 3.15 3.27 -7.86
CA ALA A 115 3.11 1.96 -8.49
C ALA A 115 2.23 2.05 -9.75
N GLU A 116 2.54 1.23 -10.76
CA GLU A 116 1.82 1.22 -12.02
C GLU A 116 1.14 -0.15 -12.25
N GLU A 117 0.22 -0.19 -13.21
CA GLU A 117 -0.59 -1.38 -13.52
C GLU A 117 0.24 -2.57 -13.99
N ASP A 118 1.38 -2.34 -14.63
CA ASP A 118 2.30 -3.39 -15.09
C ASP A 118 2.98 -4.14 -13.94
N LEU A 119 3.02 -3.56 -12.73
CA LEU A 119 3.51 -4.23 -11.53
C LEU A 119 2.51 -5.26 -10.97
N ILE A 120 1.24 -5.20 -11.39
CA ILE A 120 0.22 -6.20 -11.01
C ILE A 120 0.51 -7.49 -11.79
N PRO A 121 0.85 -8.60 -11.12
CA PRO A 121 1.21 -9.83 -11.82
C PRO A 121 -0.04 -10.45 -12.45
N ASN A 122 0.08 -10.85 -13.72
CA ASN A 122 -0.92 -11.68 -14.37
C ASN A 122 -0.81 -13.15 -13.94
N GLU A 123 -1.71 -14.01 -14.45
CA GLU A 123 -1.73 -15.44 -14.12
C GLU A 123 -0.41 -16.16 -14.48
N GLU A 124 0.22 -15.80 -15.61
CA GLU A 124 1.50 -16.36 -16.02
C GLU A 124 2.59 -16.03 -15.01
N VAL A 125 2.75 -14.75 -14.66
CA VAL A 125 3.73 -14.30 -13.66
C VAL A 125 3.51 -14.99 -12.33
N THR A 126 2.27 -14.98 -11.81
CA THR A 126 1.98 -15.61 -10.52
C THR A 126 2.24 -17.12 -10.55
N SER A 127 1.89 -17.82 -11.64
CA SER A 127 2.12 -19.27 -11.80
C SER A 127 3.61 -19.64 -11.81
N ASN A 128 4.46 -18.71 -12.22
CA ASN A 128 5.91 -18.85 -12.22
C ASN A 128 6.58 -18.43 -10.89
N LEU A 129 5.82 -17.93 -9.91
CA LEU A 129 6.31 -17.72 -8.55
C LEU A 129 6.39 -19.04 -7.77
N SER A 130 7.31 -19.08 -6.82
CA SER A 130 7.39 -20.13 -5.81
C SER A 130 6.31 -19.94 -4.75
N ALA A 131 6.02 -21.00 -3.99
CA ALA A 131 5.12 -20.88 -2.85
C ALA A 131 5.70 -20.02 -1.71
N LEU A 132 7.03 -19.98 -1.61
CA LEU A 132 7.80 -19.22 -0.64
C LEU A 132 8.66 -18.19 -1.37
N GLU A 133 8.10 -17.02 -1.62
CA GLU A 133 8.81 -15.85 -2.15
C GLU A 133 9.13 -14.90 -1.00
N GLU A 134 10.29 -14.26 -1.09
CA GLU A 134 10.66 -13.16 -0.21
C GLU A 134 9.85 -11.92 -0.57
N ILE A 135 9.23 -11.30 0.45
CA ILE A 135 8.37 -10.12 0.28
C ILE A 135 8.84 -8.97 1.15
N VAL A 136 8.51 -7.77 0.70
CA VAL A 136 8.75 -6.51 1.39
C VAL A 136 7.44 -5.76 1.51
N MET A 137 7.07 -5.39 2.72
CA MET A 137 5.96 -4.49 3.02
C MET A 137 6.52 -3.13 3.41
N VAL A 138 5.95 -2.07 2.86
CA VAL A 138 6.38 -0.68 3.11
C VAL A 138 5.21 0.08 3.71
N GLY A 139 5.39 0.70 4.87
CA GLY A 139 4.33 1.49 5.50
C GLY A 139 4.69 2.04 6.86
N TYR A 140 3.66 2.33 7.68
CA TYR A 140 3.79 3.09 8.92
C TYR A 140 3.31 2.28 10.15
N PRO A 141 3.93 1.11 10.41
CA PRO A 141 3.49 0.21 11.49
C PRO A 141 3.60 0.92 12.84
N ILE A 142 2.63 0.67 13.70
CA ILE A 142 2.45 1.20 15.06
C ILE A 142 2.59 2.73 15.14
N GLY A 143 2.32 3.46 14.04
CA GLY A 143 2.58 4.90 13.99
C GLY A 143 4.05 5.25 14.24
N LEU A 144 4.97 4.33 13.98
CA LEU A 144 6.41 4.58 13.97
C LEU A 144 6.83 4.91 12.55
N TRP A 145 7.60 5.98 12.39
CA TRP A 145 8.17 6.40 11.11
C TRP A 145 9.31 7.38 11.34
N ASP A 146 10.09 7.65 10.30
CA ASP A 146 11.08 8.71 10.34
C ASP A 146 10.38 10.07 10.25
N LYS A 147 10.11 10.70 11.38
CA LYS A 147 9.43 12.00 11.45
C LYS A 147 10.23 13.14 10.84
N ILE A 148 11.56 13.03 10.82
CA ILE A 148 12.43 14.10 10.32
C ILE A 148 12.39 14.10 8.80
N ASN A 149 12.52 12.92 8.19
CA ASN A 149 12.56 12.81 6.73
C ASN A 149 11.24 12.37 6.08
N ASN A 150 10.22 12.05 6.89
CA ASN A 150 8.91 11.53 6.50
C ASN A 150 8.93 10.17 5.78
N TYR A 151 9.90 9.31 6.10
CA TYR A 151 10.02 8.01 5.44
C TYR A 151 9.26 6.86 6.12
N PRO A 152 8.76 5.90 5.33
CA PRO A 152 8.11 4.69 5.84
C PRO A 152 9.13 3.72 6.43
N ILE A 153 8.60 2.66 7.03
CA ILE A 153 9.37 1.52 7.54
C ILE A 153 9.21 0.34 6.58
N PHE A 154 10.35 -0.25 6.22
CA PHE A 154 10.42 -1.47 5.44
C PHE A 154 10.36 -2.67 6.37
N ARG A 155 9.53 -3.63 6.01
CA ARG A 155 9.44 -4.94 6.69
C ARG A 155 9.60 -6.04 5.69
N LYS A 156 10.33 -7.06 6.10
CA LYS A 156 10.67 -8.19 5.27
C LYS A 156 10.02 -9.46 5.84
N GLY A 157 9.54 -10.31 4.95
CA GLY A 157 8.85 -11.54 5.29
C GLY A 157 8.81 -12.51 4.12
N TYR A 158 7.92 -13.47 4.17
CA TYR A 158 7.71 -14.43 3.09
C TYR A 158 6.22 -14.61 2.77
N THR A 159 5.91 -15.09 1.57
CA THR A 159 4.58 -15.61 1.30
C THR A 159 4.34 -16.88 2.14
N SER A 160 3.21 -16.96 2.85
CA SER A 160 2.82 -18.17 3.61
C SER A 160 1.94 -19.12 2.79
N SER A 161 1.47 -18.65 1.64
CA SER A 161 0.64 -19.38 0.70
C SER A 161 1.08 -19.03 -0.72
N HIS A 162 0.90 -19.95 -1.66
CA HIS A 162 1.37 -19.74 -3.02
C HIS A 162 0.58 -18.60 -3.70
N PRO A 163 1.25 -17.56 -4.27
CA PRO A 163 0.58 -16.35 -4.78
C PRO A 163 -0.54 -16.58 -5.80
N SER A 164 -0.41 -17.60 -6.66
CA SER A 164 -1.45 -17.99 -7.63
C SER A 164 -2.78 -18.42 -7.03
N TYR A 165 -2.82 -18.86 -5.78
CA TYR A 165 -4.03 -19.43 -5.18
C TYR A 165 -4.62 -18.49 -4.13
N ASP A 166 -5.95 -18.44 -4.09
CA ASP A 166 -6.67 -17.70 -3.07
C ASP A 166 -6.64 -18.47 -1.74
N PHE A 167 -6.38 -17.76 -0.65
CA PHE A 167 -6.32 -18.35 0.69
C PHE A 167 -7.68 -18.25 1.36
N ASN A 168 -8.44 -19.35 1.30
CA ASN A 168 -9.79 -19.54 1.86
C ASN A 168 -10.89 -18.63 1.31
N GLU A 169 -10.56 -17.42 0.86
CA GLU A 169 -11.47 -16.44 0.30
C GLU A 169 -10.89 -15.91 -1.01
N LYS A 170 -11.75 -15.77 -2.02
CA LYS A 170 -11.37 -15.24 -3.34
C LYS A 170 -10.62 -13.91 -3.21
N GLY A 171 -9.49 -13.72 -3.88
CA GLY A 171 -8.75 -12.45 -3.85
C GLY A 171 -7.98 -12.16 -2.56
N ILE A 172 -7.92 -13.10 -1.61
CA ILE A 172 -7.15 -12.98 -0.37
C ILE A 172 -5.96 -13.93 -0.39
N ALA A 173 -4.84 -13.54 0.22
CA ALA A 173 -3.68 -14.39 0.42
C ALA A 173 -3.02 -14.15 1.79
N LEU A 174 -2.10 -15.03 2.16
CA LEU A 174 -1.45 -15.05 3.48
C LEU A 174 0.06 -14.84 3.36
N ALA A 175 0.60 -14.01 4.25
CA ALA A 175 2.02 -13.69 4.37
C ALA A 175 2.53 -13.92 5.81
N ASP A 176 3.78 -14.33 5.93
CA ASP A 176 4.53 -14.41 7.17
C ASP A 176 5.32 -13.11 7.29
N ILE A 177 4.66 -12.14 7.92
CA ILE A 177 5.16 -10.79 8.09
C ILE A 177 4.54 -10.17 9.33
N ALA A 178 5.36 -9.44 10.09
CA ALA A 178 4.91 -8.74 11.27
C ALA A 178 3.94 -7.60 10.88
N ALA A 179 2.63 -7.87 10.97
CA ALA A 179 1.54 -7.02 10.56
C ALA A 179 0.87 -6.32 11.76
N PHE A 180 1.50 -5.27 12.30
CA PHE A 180 1.02 -4.56 13.50
C PHE A 180 -0.01 -3.47 13.17
N PRO A 181 -0.83 -3.02 14.15
CA PRO A 181 -1.62 -1.79 14.07
C PRO A 181 -0.96 -0.68 13.27
N GLY A 182 -1.63 -0.04 12.32
CA GLY A 182 -1.05 0.99 11.44
C GLY A 182 -0.31 0.48 10.19
N SER A 183 -0.04 -0.83 10.09
CA SER A 183 0.44 -1.45 8.84
C SER A 183 -0.67 -1.62 7.80
N SER A 184 -1.94 -1.44 8.17
CA SER A 184 -3.08 -1.49 7.26
C SER A 184 -2.90 -0.51 6.10
N GLY A 185 -3.17 -1.00 4.89
CA GLY A 185 -3.04 -0.29 3.63
C GLY A 185 -1.63 -0.30 3.07
N SER A 186 -0.68 -0.95 3.75
CA SER A 186 0.70 -1.08 3.24
C SER A 186 0.73 -1.98 2.01
N PRO A 187 1.36 -1.55 0.91
CA PRO A 187 1.62 -2.42 -0.22
C PRO A 187 2.69 -3.47 0.12
N ILE A 188 2.52 -4.66 -0.46
CA ILE A 188 3.44 -5.79 -0.36
C ILE A 188 4.02 -6.07 -1.75
N TYR A 189 5.34 -6.08 -1.84
CA TYR A 189 6.08 -6.29 -3.06
C TYR A 189 6.99 -7.52 -2.97
N ILE A 190 7.26 -8.18 -4.09
CA ILE A 190 8.50 -8.93 -4.29
C ILE A 190 9.51 -7.96 -4.86
N ILE A 191 10.66 -7.84 -4.20
CA ILE A 191 11.76 -6.97 -4.64
C ILE A 191 13.02 -7.82 -4.73
N ASN A 192 13.55 -7.99 -5.94
CA ASN A 192 14.84 -8.60 -6.15
C ASN A 192 15.71 -7.66 -6.96
N GLU A 193 16.80 -7.19 -6.38
CA GLU A 193 17.74 -6.29 -7.06
C GLU A 193 18.96 -7.07 -7.54
N GLY A 194 19.24 -6.99 -8.84
CA GLY A 194 20.43 -7.59 -9.46
C GLY A 194 20.38 -9.10 -9.71
N SER A 195 19.67 -9.90 -8.91
CA SER A 195 19.48 -11.33 -9.22
C SER A 195 18.28 -11.94 -8.49
N TYR A 196 17.69 -13.00 -9.06
CA TYR A 196 16.65 -13.79 -8.41
C TYR A 196 16.63 -15.24 -8.91
N LYS A 197 16.02 -16.13 -8.12
CA LYS A 197 15.82 -17.54 -8.45
C LYS A 197 14.48 -17.72 -9.17
N GLU A 198 14.49 -18.46 -10.27
CA GLU A 198 13.28 -18.90 -10.96
C GLU A 198 12.72 -20.18 -10.34
N LYS A 199 11.42 -20.41 -10.52
CA LYS A 199 10.73 -21.64 -10.07
C LYS A 199 11.35 -22.92 -10.63
N THR A 200 11.91 -22.88 -11.83
CA THR A 200 12.61 -23.99 -12.49
C THR A 200 13.98 -24.33 -11.86
N GLY A 201 14.46 -23.47 -10.94
CA GLY A 201 15.75 -23.63 -10.26
C GLY A 201 16.89 -22.83 -10.88
N GLY A 202 16.67 -22.17 -12.03
CA GLY A 202 17.61 -21.23 -12.63
C GLY A 202 17.82 -19.98 -11.76
N ILE A 203 18.95 -19.29 -11.97
CA ILE A 203 19.24 -17.99 -11.37
C ILE A 203 19.37 -16.97 -12.49
N ILE A 204 18.54 -15.93 -12.45
CA ILE A 204 18.66 -14.76 -13.32
C ILE A 204 19.63 -13.79 -12.66
N ILE A 205 20.64 -13.34 -13.40
CA ILE A 205 21.68 -12.40 -12.94
C ILE A 205 21.67 -11.16 -13.84
N GLY A 206 21.86 -9.98 -13.24
CA GLY A 206 21.90 -8.69 -13.93
C GLY A 206 20.53 -8.06 -14.19
N GLN A 207 19.45 -8.65 -13.68
CA GLN A 207 18.09 -8.12 -13.82
C GLN A 207 17.44 -7.97 -12.45
N SER A 208 16.73 -6.86 -12.27
CA SER A 208 15.89 -6.63 -11.10
C SER A 208 14.43 -6.97 -11.39
N ARG A 209 13.71 -7.41 -10.37
CA ARG A 209 12.30 -7.79 -10.44
C ARG A 209 11.54 -7.05 -9.34
N LEU A 210 10.51 -6.30 -9.73
CA LEU A 210 9.55 -5.68 -8.83
C LEU A 210 8.16 -6.20 -9.20
N ILE A 211 7.47 -6.81 -8.24
CA ILE A 211 6.10 -7.30 -8.43
C ILE A 211 5.26 -6.81 -7.26
N PHE A 212 4.10 -6.22 -7.56
CA PHE A 212 3.14 -5.80 -6.55
C PHE A 212 2.17 -6.94 -6.24
N LEU A 213 2.32 -7.58 -5.08
CA LEU A 213 1.51 -8.75 -4.70
C LEU A 213 0.14 -8.38 -4.12
N GLY A 214 0.07 -7.28 -3.36
CA GLY A 214 -1.19 -6.89 -2.75
C GLY A 214 -1.06 -5.93 -1.57
N ILE A 215 -2.16 -5.77 -0.83
CA ILE A 215 -2.35 -4.75 0.19
C ILE A 215 -2.69 -5.42 1.52
N LEU A 216 -1.88 -5.20 2.55
CA LEU A 216 -2.13 -5.74 3.89
C LEU A 216 -3.41 -5.10 4.49
N PHE A 217 -4.30 -5.91 5.08
CA PHE A 217 -5.53 -5.40 5.72
C PHE A 217 -5.86 -6.03 7.09
N ALA A 218 -5.54 -7.30 7.30
CA ALA A 218 -5.91 -8.04 8.51
C ALA A 218 -4.78 -8.95 9.00
N GLY A 219 -4.88 -9.42 10.23
CA GLY A 219 -3.92 -10.36 10.83
C GLY A 219 -4.60 -11.28 11.84
N PRO A 220 -4.20 -12.56 11.97
CA PRO A 220 -4.78 -13.44 12.96
C PRO A 220 -4.28 -13.05 14.36
N THR A 221 -5.22 -12.86 15.28
CA THR A 221 -4.94 -12.59 16.69
C THR A 221 -5.38 -13.77 17.54
N ILE A 222 -4.58 -14.07 18.57
CA ILE A 222 -4.94 -15.04 19.60
C ILE A 222 -5.50 -14.27 20.79
N ASN A 223 -6.77 -14.50 21.09
CA ASN A 223 -7.40 -13.91 22.28
C ASN A 223 -6.97 -14.65 23.55
N THR A 224 -7.22 -14.05 24.72
CA THR A 224 -6.89 -14.61 26.05
C THR A 224 -7.50 -15.98 26.33
N ASN A 225 -8.48 -16.42 25.54
CA ASN A 225 -9.14 -17.72 25.64
C ASN A 225 -8.52 -18.79 24.71
N GLY A 226 -7.48 -18.45 23.93
CA GLY A 226 -6.83 -19.36 22.99
C GLY A 226 -7.52 -19.49 21.61
N GLU A 227 -8.58 -18.74 21.36
CA GLU A 227 -9.28 -18.71 20.07
C GLU A 227 -8.51 -17.87 19.04
N ILE A 228 -8.32 -18.42 17.84
CA ILE A 228 -7.73 -17.72 16.69
C ILE A 228 -8.86 -17.05 15.93
N ILE A 229 -8.84 -15.72 15.86
CA ILE A 229 -9.82 -14.94 15.10
C ILE A 229 -9.07 -14.02 14.15
N ALA A 230 -9.45 -14.01 12.87
CA ALA A 230 -9.01 -13.01 11.92
C ALA A 230 -9.77 -11.71 12.22
N ILE A 231 -9.04 -10.65 12.55
CA ILE A 231 -9.61 -9.32 12.73
C ILE A 231 -8.86 -8.34 11.84
N ASP A 232 -9.56 -7.31 11.37
CA ASP A 232 -8.92 -6.15 10.75
C ASP A 232 -7.86 -5.62 11.70
N ILE A 233 -6.70 -5.25 11.16
CA ILE A 233 -5.61 -4.73 11.98
C ILE A 233 -6.06 -3.38 12.54
N PRO A 234 -6.21 -3.25 13.87
CA PRO A 234 -6.74 -2.01 14.45
C PRO A 234 -5.84 -0.83 14.09
N THR A 235 -6.42 0.25 13.59
CA THR A 235 -5.70 1.52 13.36
C THR A 235 -5.58 2.33 14.65
N GLN A 236 -6.43 2.06 15.64
CA GLN A 236 -6.41 2.64 16.98
C GLN A 236 -5.35 1.99 17.87
N GLN A 237 -4.48 2.81 18.46
CA GLN A 237 -3.61 2.43 19.58
C GLN A 237 -4.34 2.48 20.92
N LYS A 238 -5.57 1.95 21.01
CA LYS A 238 -6.19 1.79 22.33
C LYS A 238 -5.41 0.71 23.08
N ILE A 239 -4.86 1.08 24.24
CA ILE A 239 -4.39 0.14 25.27
C ILE A 239 -5.64 -0.56 25.81
N ILE A 240 -6.22 -1.47 25.04
CA ILE A 240 -7.24 -2.37 25.54
C ILE A 240 -6.46 -3.44 26.31
N SER A 241 -6.82 -3.64 27.58
CA SER A 241 -6.29 -4.65 28.48
C SER A 241 -6.69 -6.08 28.06
N LYS A 242 -6.49 -6.41 26.78
CA LYS A 242 -6.48 -7.76 26.24
C LYS A 242 -5.14 -7.90 25.53
N THR A 243 -4.21 -8.61 26.16
CA THR A 243 -2.95 -9.02 25.55
C THR A 243 -3.24 -10.02 24.43
N SER A 244 -3.65 -9.53 23.26
CA SER A 244 -3.73 -10.34 22.05
C SER A 244 -2.32 -10.46 21.48
N ILE A 245 -1.79 -11.68 21.44
CA ILE A 245 -0.49 -11.96 20.83
C ILE A 245 -0.71 -12.08 19.33
N MET A 246 -0.04 -11.23 18.55
CA MET A 246 -0.05 -11.37 17.10
C MET A 246 0.85 -12.53 16.68
N THR A 247 0.42 -13.24 15.64
CA THR A 247 1.07 -14.47 15.17
C THR A 247 2.14 -14.24 14.10
N ASN A 248 2.50 -12.98 13.83
CA ASN A 248 3.35 -12.56 12.69
C ASN A 248 2.84 -13.02 11.33
N LEU A 249 1.54 -13.32 11.21
CA LEU A 249 0.87 -13.55 9.95
C LEU A 249 0.05 -12.33 9.55
N GLY A 250 -0.01 -12.07 8.24
CA GLY A 250 -0.80 -10.99 7.64
C GLY A 250 -1.64 -11.51 6.48
N TYR A 251 -2.93 -11.20 6.51
CA TYR A 251 -3.81 -11.34 5.36
C TYR A 251 -3.67 -10.10 4.47
N TYR A 252 -3.49 -10.34 3.18
CA TYR A 252 -3.44 -9.27 2.19
C TYR A 252 -4.45 -9.52 1.08
N ILE A 253 -5.00 -8.42 0.57
CA ILE A 253 -5.85 -8.38 -0.62
C ILE A 253 -4.93 -8.45 -1.82
N LYS A 254 -5.14 -9.40 -2.73
CA LYS A 254 -4.32 -9.53 -3.94
C LYS A 254 -4.40 -8.27 -4.79
N SER A 255 -3.29 -7.86 -5.37
CA SER A 255 -3.20 -6.64 -6.20
C SER A 255 -4.15 -6.65 -7.40
N ALA A 256 -4.49 -7.83 -7.93
CA ALA A 256 -5.47 -7.99 -9.02
C ALA A 256 -6.86 -7.41 -8.68
N GLU A 257 -7.25 -7.34 -7.40
CA GLU A 257 -8.52 -6.73 -6.99
C GLU A 257 -8.56 -5.21 -7.32
N LEU A 258 -7.41 -4.53 -7.42
CA LEU A 258 -7.38 -3.13 -7.84
C LEU A 258 -7.92 -2.90 -9.26
N LEU A 259 -7.91 -3.92 -10.12
CA LEU A 259 -8.43 -3.79 -11.48
C LEU A 259 -9.94 -3.50 -11.51
N GLU A 260 -10.68 -3.77 -10.42
CA GLU A 260 -12.07 -3.29 -10.28
C GLU A 260 -12.14 -1.76 -10.41
N PHE A 261 -11.21 -1.04 -9.77
CA PHE A 261 -11.18 0.42 -9.81
C PHE A 261 -10.89 0.99 -11.18
N LYS A 262 -10.14 0.27 -12.02
CA LYS A 262 -9.91 0.69 -13.41
C LYS A 262 -11.23 0.90 -14.16
N ASN A 263 -12.17 -0.04 -14.01
CA ASN A 263 -13.50 0.04 -14.64
C ASN A 263 -14.33 1.21 -14.08
N VAL A 264 -14.24 1.43 -12.77
CA VAL A 264 -14.94 2.54 -12.10
C VAL A 264 -14.40 3.89 -12.59
N ILE A 265 -13.07 4.05 -12.65
CA ILE A 265 -12.43 5.27 -13.13
C ILE A 265 -12.76 5.50 -14.60
N GLU A 266 -12.71 4.47 -15.45
CA GLU A 266 -13.07 4.59 -16.86
C GLU A 266 -14.50 5.11 -17.04
N SER A 267 -15.44 4.61 -16.23
CA SER A 267 -16.83 5.05 -16.24
C SER A 267 -16.99 6.51 -15.80
N ILE A 268 -16.24 6.95 -14.79
CA ILE A 268 -16.23 8.34 -14.33
C ILE A 268 -15.68 9.26 -15.42
N LEU A 269 -14.57 8.89 -16.06
CA LEU A 269 -13.93 9.68 -17.12
C LEU A 269 -14.84 9.81 -18.36
N LYS A 270 -15.58 8.76 -18.73
CA LYS A 270 -16.54 8.80 -19.83
C LYS A 270 -17.73 9.72 -19.55
N ASN A 271 -18.16 9.84 -18.30
CA ASN A 271 -19.28 10.70 -17.91
C ASN A 271 -18.91 12.19 -17.76
N GLN A 272 -17.62 12.52 -17.76
CA GLN A 272 -17.11 13.89 -17.69
C GLN A 272 -16.83 14.51 -19.07
N ASN A 273 -16.82 13.69 -20.13
CA ASN A 273 -16.71 14.11 -21.54
C ASN A 273 -18.08 14.15 -22.20
#